data_AF-A0A8H7SIE2-F1
#
_entry.id   AF-A0A8H7SIE2-F1
#
_cell.length_a   1.000
_cell.length_b   1.000
_cell.length_c   1.000
_cell.angle_alpha   90.00
_cell.angle_beta   90.00
_cell.angle_gamma   90.00
#
_symmetry.space_group_name_H-M   'P 1'
#
loop_
_entity.id
_entity.type
_entity.pdbx_description
1 polymer ?
#
loop_
_entity_poly.entity_id
_entity_poly.type
_entity_poly.pdbx_seq_one_letter_code
_entity_poly.pdbx_strand_id
1 'polypeptide(L)'
;MKTTIKSSKFKTDEFKIKGIAKRVEKKNQDLKKIQDLYKQYEATKSKVIHLEEKKNNILKQSLLPFMQKELKFIKMINTDSREQFNKAQRQFIKEIIGDEHKTTAFIKKHVKHI
;
A
#
# COMPACT_ATOMS: atom_id res chain seq x y z
N MET A 1 33.41 50.80 56.88
CA MET A 1 33.79 49.84 55.83
C MET A 1 32.56 48.99 55.48
N LYS A 2 32.14 48.95 54.20
CA LYS A 2 31.02 48.11 53.75
C LYS A 2 31.58 46.82 53.14
N THR A 3 31.24 45.67 53.71
CA THR A 3 31.61 44.35 53.17
C THR A 3 30.58 43.91 52.14
N THR A 4 31.00 43.82 50.88
CA THR A 4 30.17 43.29 49.78
C THR A 4 30.28 41.77 49.77
N ILE A 5 29.23 41.08 50.24
CA ILE A 5 29.15 39.61 50.18
C ILE A 5 28.91 39.21 48.71
N LYS A 6 29.92 38.59 48.09
CA LYS A 6 29.81 38.00 46.75
C LYS A 6 28.90 36.76 46.80
N SER A 7 27.68 36.86 46.27
CA SER A 7 26.77 35.73 46.06
C SER A 7 27.18 34.92 44.82
N SER A 8 28.02 33.89 44.97
CA SER A 8 28.43 33.01 43.87
C SER A 8 28.04 31.55 44.09
N LYS A 9 26.74 31.25 44.23
CA LYS A 9 26.23 29.86 44.36
C LYS A 9 24.90 29.53 43.65
N PHE A 10 24.47 30.29 42.63
CA PHE A 10 23.17 30.03 41.95
C PHE A 10 23.24 29.48 40.51
N LYS A 11 24.43 29.10 39.98
CA LYS A 11 24.56 28.69 38.56
C LYS A 11 24.55 27.18 38.29
N THR A 12 24.67 26.34 39.32
CA THR A 12 24.83 24.88 39.15
C THR A 12 23.52 24.11 39.02
N ASP A 13 22.43 24.60 39.60
CA ASP A 13 21.15 23.89 39.60
C ASP A 13 20.31 24.18 38.35
N GLU A 14 20.36 25.41 37.82
CA GLU A 14 19.72 25.77 36.54
C GLU A 14 20.25 24.95 35.35
N PHE A 15 21.55 24.64 35.32
CA PHE A 15 22.15 23.85 34.25
C PHE A 15 21.71 22.38 34.29
N LYS A 16 21.58 21.81 35.50
CA LYS A 16 21.11 20.43 35.68
C LYS A 16 19.65 20.28 35.27
N ILE A 17 18.80 21.26 35.59
CA ILE A 17 17.38 21.27 35.22
C ILE A 17 17.19 21.40 33.69
N LYS A 18 17.93 22.31 33.03
CA LYS A 18 17.88 22.47 31.56
C LYS A 18 18.32 21.20 30.82
N GLY A 19 19.32 20.47 31.33
CA GLY A 19 19.80 19.21 30.74
C GLY A 19 18.85 18.02 30.94
N ILE A 20 18.04 18.01 32.00
CA ILE A 20 17.01 16.99 32.24
C ILE A 20 15.78 17.27 31.37
N ALA A 21 15.34 18.54 31.29
CA ALA A 21 14.21 18.94 30.44
C ALA A 21 14.42 18.55 28.96
N LYS A 22 15.59 18.83 28.39
CA LYS A 22 15.94 18.42 27.02
C LYS A 22 15.93 16.90 26.80
N ARG A 23 16.29 16.11 27.82
CA ARG A 23 16.26 14.64 27.76
C ARG A 23 14.84 14.09 27.81
N VAL A 24 13.97 14.69 28.61
CA VAL A 24 12.53 14.35 28.68
C VAL A 24 11.83 14.73 27.37
N GLU A 25 12.15 15.89 26.79
CA GLU A 25 11.58 16.37 25.54
C GLU A 25 11.97 15.47 24.35
N LYS A 26 13.25 15.04 24.27
CA LYS A 26 13.70 14.03 23.29
C LYS A 26 12.96 12.70 23.45
N LYS A 27 12.85 12.16 24.68
CA LYS A 27 12.10 10.91 24.93
C LYS A 27 10.63 11.02 24.52
N ASN A 28 9.99 12.16 24.76
CA ASN A 28 8.60 12.41 24.36
C ASN A 28 8.45 12.52 22.84
N GLN A 29 9.44 13.07 22.13
CA GLN A 29 9.45 13.06 20.66
C GLN A 29 9.61 11.65 20.09
N ASP A 30 10.46 10.82 20.69
CA ASP A 30 10.66 9.43 20.25
C ASP A 30 9.40 8.58 20.46
N LEU A 31 8.68 8.78 21.58
CA LEU A 31 7.37 8.16 21.82
C LEU A 31 6.33 8.56 20.76
N LYS A 32 6.25 9.85 20.41
CA LYS A 32 5.35 10.32 19.34
C LYS A 32 5.69 9.69 17.99
N LYS A 33 6.98 9.62 17.63
CA LYS A 33 7.43 8.96 16.40
C LYS A 33 7.02 7.49 16.35
N ILE A 34 7.17 6.76 17.45
CA ILE A 34 6.76 5.35 17.55
C ILE A 34 5.24 5.22 17.36
N GLN A 35 4.45 6.09 17.98
CA GLN A 35 2.99 6.09 17.82
C GLN A 35 2.57 6.40 16.37
N ASP A 36 3.22 7.35 15.71
CA ASP A 36 2.94 7.69 14.32
C ASP A 36 3.33 6.56 13.36
N LEU A 37 4.48 5.90 13.58
CA LEU A 37 4.88 4.72 12.83
C LEU A 37 3.88 3.57 13.02
N TYR A 38 3.37 3.37 14.23
CA TYR A 38 2.34 2.36 14.49
C TYR A 38 1.03 2.65 13.75
N LYS A 39 0.59 3.92 13.73
CA LYS A 39 -0.58 4.33 12.93
C LYS A 39 -0.39 4.10 11.43
N GLN A 40 0.80 4.40 10.90
CA GLN A 40 1.12 4.15 9.50
C GLN A 40 1.15 2.65 9.18
N TYR A 41 1.67 1.83 10.10
CA TYR A 41 1.65 0.38 9.98
C TYR A 41 0.22 -0.16 9.92
N GLU A 42 -0.66 0.22 10.86
CA GLU A 42 -2.06 -0.23 10.87
C GLU A 42 -2.82 0.22 9.60
N ALA A 43 -2.61 1.46 9.14
CA ALA A 43 -3.18 1.94 7.90
C ALA A 43 -2.69 1.15 6.67
N THR A 44 -1.41 0.79 6.64
CA THR A 44 -0.82 0.00 5.55
C THR A 44 -1.35 -1.43 5.57
N LYS A 45 -1.44 -2.05 6.76
CA LYS A 45 -2.00 -3.39 6.95
C LYS A 45 -3.44 -3.47 6.45
N SER A 46 -4.28 -2.49 6.80
CA SER A 46 -5.66 -2.41 6.31
C SER A 46 -5.72 -2.31 4.78
N LYS A 47 -4.86 -1.48 4.15
CA LYS A 47 -4.79 -1.40 2.68
C LYS A 47 -4.38 -2.72 2.03
N VAL A 48 -3.40 -3.42 2.60
CA VAL A 48 -2.96 -4.73 2.08
C VAL A 48 -4.09 -5.74 2.13
N ILE A 49 -4.80 -5.84 3.25
CA ILE A 49 -5.96 -6.73 3.41
C ILE A 49 -7.02 -6.41 2.35
N HIS A 50 -7.37 -5.13 2.19
CA HIS A 50 -8.35 -4.71 1.20
C HIS A 50 -7.94 -5.05 -0.24
N LEU A 51 -6.65 -4.90 -0.57
CA LEU A 51 -6.13 -5.28 -1.89
C LEU A 51 -6.17 -6.80 -2.11
N GLU A 52 -5.88 -7.61 -1.08
CA GLU A 52 -6.03 -9.06 -1.16
C GLU A 52 -7.48 -9.49 -1.34
N GLU A 53 -8.42 -8.87 -0.62
CA GLU A 53 -9.85 -9.09 -0.80
C GLU A 53 -10.29 -8.75 -2.23
N LYS A 54 -9.87 -7.60 -2.75
CA LYS A 54 -10.17 -7.19 -4.12
C LYS A 54 -9.59 -8.17 -5.15
N LYS A 55 -8.34 -8.61 -4.97
CA LYS A 55 -7.69 -9.64 -5.82
C LYS A 55 -8.50 -10.94 -5.79
N ASN A 56 -8.84 -11.43 -4.61
CA ASN A 56 -9.62 -12.65 -4.44
C ASN A 56 -11.01 -12.53 -5.06
N ASN A 57 -11.61 -11.34 -4.97
CA ASN A 57 -12.91 -11.08 -5.57
C ASN A 57 -12.86 -11.13 -7.10
N ILE A 58 -11.88 -10.45 -7.72
CA ILE A 58 -11.67 -10.49 -9.18
C ILE A 58 -11.41 -11.93 -9.65
N LEU A 59 -10.62 -12.70 -8.89
CA LEU A 59 -10.31 -14.09 -9.22
C LEU A 59 -11.57 -14.97 -9.19
N LYS A 60 -12.38 -14.87 -8.13
CA LYS A 60 -13.57 -15.72 -7.93
C LYS A 60 -14.76 -15.31 -8.79
N GLN A 61 -15.03 -14.01 -8.91
CA GLN A 61 -16.24 -13.52 -9.58
C GLN A 61 -16.04 -13.33 -11.10
N SER A 62 -14.80 -13.11 -11.56
CA SER A 62 -14.54 -12.72 -12.93
C SER A 62 -13.68 -13.76 -13.67
N LEU A 63 -12.44 -13.97 -13.22
CA LEU A 63 -11.47 -14.81 -13.93
C LEU A 63 -11.87 -16.30 -13.96
N LEU A 64 -12.25 -16.88 -12.82
CA LEU A 64 -12.64 -18.30 -12.75
C LEU A 64 -13.88 -18.61 -13.62
N PRO A 65 -14.99 -17.87 -13.52
CA PRO A 65 -16.15 -18.09 -14.39
C PRO A 65 -15.83 -17.91 -15.87
N PHE A 66 -14.99 -16.92 -16.18
CA PHE A 66 -14.54 -16.68 -17.54
C PHE A 66 -13.77 -17.89 -18.10
N MET A 67 -12.73 -18.37 -17.40
CA MET A 67 -11.96 -19.55 -17.81
C MET A 67 -12.83 -20.81 -17.91
N GLN A 68 -13.78 -21.01 -17.00
CA GLN A 68 -14.73 -22.13 -17.08
C GLN A 68 -15.62 -22.05 -18.33
N LYS A 69 -16.05 -20.84 -18.71
CA LYS A 69 -16.80 -20.60 -19.95
C LYS A 69 -15.93 -20.86 -21.18
N GLU A 70 -14.67 -20.42 -21.19
CA GLU A 70 -13.71 -20.73 -22.25
C GLU A 70 -13.54 -22.25 -22.44
N LEU A 71 -13.36 -22.99 -21.34
CA LEU A 71 -13.20 -24.45 -21.38
C LEU A 71 -14.47 -25.17 -21.88
N LYS A 72 -15.66 -24.73 -21.48
CA LYS A 72 -16.92 -25.27 -22.02
C LYS A 72 -17.04 -25.00 -23.52
N PHE A 73 -16.65 -23.80 -23.94
CA PHE A 73 -16.67 -23.40 -25.35
C PHE A 73 -15.75 -24.25 -26.22
N ILE A 74 -14.51 -24.46 -25.78
CA ILE A 74 -13.53 -25.32 -26.47
C ILE A 74 -14.05 -26.76 -26.61
N LYS A 75 -14.87 -27.24 -25.66
CA LYS A 75 -15.51 -28.56 -25.74
C LYS A 75 -16.70 -28.62 -26.71
N MET A 76 -17.27 -27.49 -27.13
CA MET A 76 -18.51 -27.39 -27.90
C MET A 76 -18.32 -26.87 -29.34
N ILE A 77 -17.13 -26.97 -29.92
CA ILE A 77 -16.76 -26.29 -31.18
C ILE A 77 -17.77 -26.54 -32.32
N ASN A 78 -18.60 -25.52 -32.56
CA ASN A 78 -19.29 -25.19 -33.80
C ASN A 78 -18.76 -23.80 -34.22
N THR A 79 -18.54 -23.57 -35.51
CA THR A 79 -17.83 -22.39 -36.04
C THR A 79 -18.50 -21.04 -35.72
N ASP A 80 -19.84 -20.99 -35.70
CA ASP A 80 -20.59 -19.73 -35.48
C ASP A 80 -20.49 -19.19 -34.04
N SER A 81 -20.22 -20.07 -33.07
CA SER A 81 -20.14 -19.67 -31.67
C SER A 81 -18.78 -19.05 -31.33
N ARG A 82 -17.78 -19.18 -32.22
CA ARG A 82 -16.39 -18.74 -32.01
C ARG A 82 -16.21 -17.23 -32.12
N GLU A 83 -16.90 -16.57 -33.05
CA GLU A 83 -16.87 -15.11 -33.15
C GLU A 83 -17.54 -14.43 -31.96
N GLN A 84 -18.70 -14.94 -31.53
CA GLN A 84 -19.40 -14.42 -30.35
C GLN A 84 -18.55 -14.57 -29.08
N PHE A 85 -17.85 -15.70 -28.95
CA PHE A 85 -16.92 -15.94 -27.85
C PHE A 85 -15.74 -14.96 -27.88
N ASN A 86 -15.09 -14.78 -29.03
CA ASN A 86 -13.99 -13.82 -29.19
C ASN A 86 -14.41 -12.38 -28.86
N LYS A 87 -15.63 -11.99 -29.24
CA LYS A 87 -16.19 -10.67 -28.91
C LYS A 87 -16.38 -10.51 -27.40
N ALA A 88 -16.94 -11.52 -26.73
CA ALA A 88 -17.12 -11.51 -25.28
C ALA A 88 -15.79 -11.50 -24.52
N GLN A 89 -14.78 -12.25 -24.98
CA GLN A 89 -13.43 -12.25 -24.42
C GLN A 89 -12.77 -10.87 -24.53
N ARG A 90 -12.85 -10.21 -25.68
CA ARG A 90 -12.30 -8.85 -25.86
C ARG A 90 -12.98 -7.83 -24.96
N GLN A 91 -14.30 -7.92 -24.80
CA GLN A 91 -15.05 -7.05 -23.91
C GLN A 91 -14.66 -7.26 -22.44
N PHE A 92 -14.52 -8.52 -22.01
CA PHE A 92 -14.04 -8.84 -20.66
C PHE A 92 -12.62 -8.32 -20.38
N ILE A 93 -11.70 -8.47 -21.34
CA ILE A 93 -10.34 -7.94 -21.22
C ILE A 93 -10.36 -6.41 -21.09
N LYS A 94 -11.22 -5.72 -21.85
CA LYS A 94 -11.42 -4.27 -21.72
C LYS A 94 -11.93 -3.87 -20.33
N GLU A 95 -12.90 -4.61 -19.81
CA GLU A 95 -13.54 -4.32 -18.52
C GLU A 95 -12.61 -4.61 -17.33
N ILE A 96 -11.80 -5.67 -17.37
CA ILE A 96 -10.86 -5.99 -16.30
C ILE A 96 -9.61 -5.10 -16.33
N ILE A 97 -9.02 -4.92 -17.51
CA ILE A 97 -7.67 -4.35 -17.57
C ILE A 97 -7.70 -2.83 -17.68
N GLY A 98 -8.78 -2.24 -18.21
CA GLY A 98 -8.99 -0.79 -18.22
C GLY A 98 -7.86 -0.03 -18.93
N ASP A 99 -8.17 0.48 -20.13
CA ASP A 99 -7.26 1.18 -21.03
C ASP A 99 -6.38 0.23 -21.86
N GLU A 100 -6.79 0.01 -23.12
CA GLU A 100 -6.08 -0.84 -24.09
C GLU A 100 -4.61 -0.45 -24.23
N HIS A 101 -4.28 0.83 -24.06
CA HIS A 101 -2.90 1.33 -24.14
C HIS A 101 -2.00 0.83 -23.02
N LYS A 102 -2.48 0.79 -21.78
CA LYS A 102 -1.67 0.32 -20.62
C LYS A 102 -1.49 -1.20 -20.64
N THR A 103 -2.53 -1.91 -21.05
CA THR A 103 -2.52 -3.37 -21.25
C THR A 103 -1.52 -3.78 -22.33
N THR A 104 -1.58 -3.12 -23.49
CA THR A 104 -0.67 -3.41 -24.62
C THR A 104 0.77 -3.09 -24.25
N ALA A 105 1.01 -2.01 -23.49
CA ALA A 105 2.34 -1.67 -22.99
C ALA A 105 2.87 -2.71 -21.99
N PHE A 106 2.02 -3.18 -21.05
CA PHE A 106 2.37 -4.22 -20.10
C PHE A 106 2.72 -5.55 -20.79
N ILE A 107 1.87 -6.01 -21.71
CA ILE A 107 2.10 -7.25 -22.48
C ILE A 107 3.38 -7.13 -23.33
N LYS A 108 3.59 -6.02 -24.06
CA LYS A 108 4.82 -5.81 -24.83
C LYS A 108 6.08 -5.77 -23.96
N LYS A 109 5.97 -5.30 -22.70
CA LYS A 109 7.09 -5.22 -21.75
C LYS A 109 7.43 -6.58 -21.11
N HIS A 110 6.43 -7.44 -20.90
CA HIS A 110 6.60 -8.65 -20.09
C HIS A 110 6.44 -9.97 -20.86
N VAL A 111 5.90 -9.96 -22.08
CA VAL A 111 5.62 -11.16 -22.89
C VAL A 111 6.58 -11.28 -24.09
N LYS A 112 7.49 -10.32 -24.30
CA LYS A 112 8.44 -10.31 -25.44
C LYS A 112 9.53 -11.40 -25.42
N HIS A 113 9.50 -12.32 -24.44
CA HIS A 113 10.50 -13.35 -24.22
C HIS A 113 9.91 -14.77 -24.14
N ILE A 114 8.75 -15.00 -24.75
CA ILE A 114 8.20 -16.32 -25.07
C ILE A 114 8.21 -16.45 -26.59
#